data_AF-A0AAV3P039-F1
#
_entry.id   AF-A0AAV3P039-F1
#
_cell.length_a   1.000
_cell.length_b   1.000
_cell.length_c   1.000
_cell.angle_alpha   90.00
_cell.angle_beta   90.00
_cell.angle_gamma   90.00
#
_symmetry.space_group_name_H-M   'P 1'
#
loop_
_entity.id
_entity.type
_entity.pdbx_description
1 polymer ?
#
loop_
_entity_poly.entity_id
_entity_poly.type
_entity_poly.pdbx_seq_one_letter_code
_entity_poly.pdbx_strand_id
1 'polypeptide(L)'
;MQEAKLSCFQEGISVCEQLMGIPIPLSYTRLTSRFLVLWHITLPIILWDDCHWIVVPATFVSAASLFCIEEVGDLIEEPFPMLALDELCKLVQSNIQEAVSNEKTIRAQVMAKGKRRSDVHAPNGWYSP
;
A
#
# COMPACT_ATOMS: atom_id res chain seq x y z
N MET A 1 -24.75 -7.04 -3.35
CA MET A 1 -23.59 -6.93 -4.28
C MET A 1 -22.56 -5.92 -3.79
N GLN A 2 -22.96 -4.75 -3.25
CA GLN A 2 -22.03 -3.78 -2.64
C GLN A 2 -21.35 -4.30 -1.37
N GLU A 3 -22.08 -4.96 -0.47
CA GLU A 3 -21.52 -5.60 0.74
C GLU A 3 -20.33 -6.53 0.42
N ALA A 4 -20.46 -7.36 -0.63
CA ALA A 4 -19.41 -8.30 -1.05
C ALA A 4 -18.14 -7.59 -1.58
N LYS A 5 -18.29 -6.40 -2.18
CA LYS A 5 -17.14 -5.60 -2.63
C LYS A 5 -16.39 -4.99 -1.46
N LEU A 6 -17.11 -4.60 -0.40
CA LEU A 6 -16.52 -4.07 0.81
C LEU A 6 -15.75 -5.15 1.58
N SER A 7 -16.33 -6.35 1.73
CA SER A 7 -15.67 -7.49 2.39
C SER A 7 -14.38 -7.89 1.67
N CYS A 8 -14.42 -8.04 0.34
CA CYS A 8 -13.23 -8.39 -0.45
C CYS A 8 -12.10 -7.34 -0.32
N PHE A 9 -12.45 -6.06 -0.23
CA PHE A 9 -11.47 -4.99 -0.05
C PHE A 9 -10.87 -4.98 1.36
N GLN A 10 -11.69 -5.17 2.41
CA GLN A 10 -11.21 -5.31 3.79
C GLN A 10 -10.30 -6.53 3.97
N GLU A 11 -10.62 -7.66 3.33
CA GLU A 11 -9.77 -8.85 3.33
C GLU A 11 -8.40 -8.55 2.70
N GLY A 12 -8.37 -7.83 1.57
CA GLY A 12 -7.11 -7.40 0.94
C GLY A 12 -6.27 -6.48 1.81
N ILE A 13 -6.90 -5.53 2.52
CA ILE A 13 -6.19 -4.66 3.48
C ILE A 13 -5.63 -5.48 4.64
N SER A 14 -6.42 -6.37 5.21
CA SER A 14 -5.99 -7.19 6.35
C SER A 14 -4.78 -8.06 6.01
N VAL A 15 -4.72 -8.60 4.78
CA VAL A 15 -3.55 -9.34 4.29
C VAL A 15 -2.31 -8.43 4.18
N CYS A 16 -2.48 -7.19 3.68
CA CYS A 16 -1.36 -6.23 3.59
C CYS A 16 -0.87 -5.78 4.98
N GLU A 17 -1.77 -5.59 5.93
CA GLU A 17 -1.45 -5.23 7.32
C GLU A 17 -0.69 -6.37 8.02
N GLN A 18 -1.11 -7.62 7.80
CA GLN A 18 -0.40 -8.79 8.29
C GLN A 18 0.99 -8.93 7.64
N LEU A 19 1.12 -8.60 6.36
CA LEU A 19 2.41 -8.63 5.66
C LEU A 19 3.36 -7.55 6.18
N MET A 20 2.87 -6.33 6.46
CA MET A 20 3.64 -5.28 7.16
C MET A 20 3.99 -5.67 8.60
N GLY A 21 3.14 -6.46 9.26
CA GLY A 21 3.36 -6.95 10.62
C GLY A 21 4.46 -8.01 10.75
N ILE A 22 5.01 -8.52 9.65
CA ILE A 22 6.17 -9.41 9.64
C ILE A 22 7.39 -8.59 9.20
N PRO A 23 7.99 -7.77 10.10
CA PRO A 23 9.20 -7.06 9.73
C PRO A 23 10.32 -8.07 9.54
N ILE A 24 10.70 -8.32 8.29
CA ILE A 24 12.00 -8.90 7.98
C ILE A 24 13.03 -7.92 8.54
N PRO A 25 13.98 -8.37 9.36
CA PRO A 25 14.88 -7.46 10.04
C PRO A 25 15.76 -6.74 9.00
N LEU A 26 15.51 -5.44 8.77
CA LEU A 26 16.35 -4.54 7.94
C LEU A 26 17.84 -4.58 8.34
N SER A 27 18.12 -4.98 9.57
CA SER A 27 19.46 -5.25 10.07
C SER A 27 20.18 -6.36 9.30
N TYR A 28 19.45 -7.34 8.76
CA TYR A 28 19.99 -8.44 7.97
C TYR A 28 20.54 -7.93 6.64
N THR A 29 19.77 -7.11 5.91
CA THR A 29 20.17 -6.52 4.62
C THR A 29 21.38 -5.60 4.78
N ARG A 30 21.40 -4.77 5.82
CA ARG A 30 22.58 -3.94 6.16
C ARG A 30 23.82 -4.76 6.55
N LEU A 31 23.64 -5.91 7.18
CA LEU A 31 24.75 -6.79 7.56
C LEU A 31 25.33 -7.51 6.34
N THR A 32 24.47 -8.01 5.45
CA THR A 32 24.84 -8.64 4.19
C THR A 32 25.68 -7.68 3.33
N SER A 33 25.27 -6.42 3.23
CA SER A 33 26.02 -5.40 2.48
C SER A 33 27.43 -5.20 3.01
N ARG A 34 27.56 -5.06 4.33
CA ARG A 34 28.87 -4.93 4.99
C ARG A 34 29.73 -6.18 4.80
N PHE A 35 29.13 -7.36 4.85
CA PHE A 35 29.83 -8.62 4.62
C PHE A 35 30.29 -8.75 3.15
N LEU A 36 29.47 -8.35 2.18
CA LEU A 36 29.82 -8.36 0.76
C LEU A 36 30.95 -7.39 0.42
N VAL A 37 30.98 -6.21 1.05
CA VAL A 37 32.11 -5.27 0.93
C VAL A 37 33.39 -5.95 1.43
N LEU A 38 33.36 -6.55 2.62
CA LEU A 38 34.53 -7.23 3.19
C LEU A 38 34.98 -8.39 2.31
N TRP A 39 34.04 -9.18 1.81
CA TRP A 39 34.30 -10.28 0.88
C TRP A 39 35.02 -9.82 -0.39
N HIS A 40 34.55 -8.73 -1.02
CA HIS A 40 35.18 -8.18 -2.22
C HIS A 40 36.52 -7.49 -1.98
N ILE A 41 36.82 -7.04 -0.76
CA ILE A 41 38.15 -6.54 -0.40
C ILE A 41 39.14 -7.70 -0.22
N THR A 42 38.68 -8.83 0.34
CA THR A 42 39.52 -10.01 0.57
C THR A 42 39.76 -10.83 -0.71
N LEU A 43 38.76 -10.91 -1.60
CA LEU A 43 38.82 -11.67 -2.86
C LEU A 43 40.03 -11.33 -3.75
N PRO A 44 40.36 -10.06 -4.06
CA PRO A 44 41.50 -9.71 -4.90
C PRO A 44 42.84 -9.99 -4.22
N ILE A 45 42.91 -9.98 -2.89
CA ILE A 45 44.14 -10.30 -2.14
C ILE A 45 44.45 -11.80 -2.27
N ILE A 46 43.42 -12.65 -2.20
CA ILE A 46 43.56 -14.10 -2.34
C ILE A 46 43.86 -14.48 -3.79
N LEU A 47 43.15 -13.88 -4.75
CA LEU A 47 43.21 -14.27 -6.16
C LEU A 47 44.33 -13.58 -6.96
N TRP A 48 45.12 -12.72 -6.31
CA TRP A 48 46.25 -12.02 -6.92
C TRP A 48 47.33 -12.98 -7.43
N ASP A 49 47.52 -14.11 -6.74
CA ASP A 49 48.58 -15.10 -7.04
C ASP A 49 48.34 -15.80 -8.39
N ASP A 50 47.07 -16.06 -8.75
CA ASP A 50 46.71 -16.84 -9.95
C ASP A 50 46.43 -15.97 -11.19
N CYS A 51 45.81 -14.78 -11.01
CA CYS A 51 45.22 -14.01 -12.11
C CYS A 51 45.85 -12.63 -12.37
N HIS A 52 46.81 -12.19 -11.54
CA HIS A 52 47.49 -10.88 -11.67
C HIS A 52 46.51 -9.74 -12.02
N TRP A 53 46.70 -9.07 -13.16
CA TRP A 53 45.94 -7.88 -13.56
C TRP A 53 44.49 -8.16 -14.01
N ILE A 54 44.15 -9.43 -14.32
CA ILE A 54 42.77 -9.82 -14.69
C ILE A 54 41.86 -9.84 -13.46
N VAL A 55 42.41 -9.96 -12.25
CA VAL A 55 41.63 -9.98 -11.01
C VAL A 55 40.84 -8.68 -10.81
N VAL A 56 41.39 -7.54 -11.24
CA VAL A 56 40.79 -6.21 -11.04
C VAL A 56 39.48 -6.06 -11.81
N PRO A 57 39.44 -6.25 -13.15
CA PRO A 57 38.18 -6.19 -13.89
C PRO A 57 37.23 -7.32 -13.52
N ALA A 58 37.72 -8.53 -13.21
CA ALA A 58 36.87 -9.64 -12.80
C ALA A 58 36.15 -9.36 -11.47
N THR A 59 36.87 -8.85 -10.47
CA THR A 59 36.31 -8.47 -9.15
C THR A 59 35.38 -7.26 -9.27
N PHE A 60 35.67 -6.33 -10.19
CA PHE A 60 34.78 -5.20 -10.46
C PHE A 60 33.45 -5.65 -11.06
N VAL A 61 33.47 -6.57 -12.03
CA VAL A 61 32.25 -7.14 -12.64
C VAL A 61 31.46 -7.96 -11.62
N SER A 62 32.13 -8.76 -10.78
CA SER A 62 31.45 -9.52 -9.72
C SER A 62 30.82 -8.60 -8.68
N ALA A 63 31.53 -7.56 -8.25
CA ALA A 63 31.03 -6.57 -7.31
C ALA A 63 29.81 -5.85 -7.87
N ALA A 64 29.90 -5.33 -9.10
CA ALA A 64 28.78 -4.66 -9.76
C ALA A 64 27.54 -5.57 -9.85
N SER A 65 27.74 -6.84 -10.19
CA SER A 65 26.64 -7.81 -10.29
C SER A 65 26.01 -8.11 -8.92
N LEU A 66 26.82 -8.37 -7.89
CA LEU A 66 26.34 -8.73 -6.55
C LEU A 66 25.71 -7.54 -5.81
N PHE A 67 26.25 -6.33 -5.97
CA PHE A 67 25.63 -5.12 -5.43
C PHE A 67 24.31 -4.78 -6.13
N CYS A 68 24.23 -4.95 -7.45
CA CYS A 68 22.93 -4.79 -8.15
C CYS A 68 21.88 -5.77 -7.62
N ILE A 69 22.25 -7.03 -7.37
CA ILE A 69 21.33 -8.03 -6.83
C ILE A 69 20.89 -7.65 -5.41
N GLU A 70 21.82 -7.19 -4.56
CA GLU A 70 21.50 -6.74 -3.20
C GLU A 70 20.54 -5.54 -3.21
N GLU A 71 20.78 -4.54 -4.06
CA GLU A 71 19.91 -3.38 -4.21
C GLU A 71 18.50 -3.79 -4.65
N VAL A 72 18.39 -4.70 -5.63
CA VAL A 72 17.10 -5.25 -6.06
C VAL A 72 16.44 -6.06 -4.96
N GLY A 73 17.20 -6.77 -4.12
CA GLY A 73 16.69 -7.49 -2.96
C GLY A 73 16.05 -6.55 -1.94
N ASP A 74 16.72 -5.44 -1.62
CA ASP A 74 16.23 -4.40 -0.70
C ASP A 74 14.93 -3.76 -1.24
N LEU A 75 14.88 -3.48 -2.55
CA LEU A 75 13.67 -2.99 -3.25
C LEU A 75 12.48 -3.97 -3.18
N ILE A 76 12.74 -5.28 -3.17
CA ILE A 76 11.69 -6.31 -3.07
C ILE A 76 11.25 -6.50 -1.61
N GLU A 77 12.14 -6.29 -0.64
CA GLU A 77 11.84 -6.36 0.79
C GLU A 77 10.93 -5.21 1.25
N GLU A 78 11.06 -4.02 0.65
CA GLU A 78 10.19 -2.86 0.92
C GLU A 78 9.32 -2.48 -0.30
N PRO A 79 8.30 -3.28 -0.69
CA PRO A 79 7.45 -2.96 -1.83
C PRO A 79 6.43 -1.85 -1.52
N PHE A 80 6.15 -1.60 -0.23
CA PHE A 80 5.05 -0.75 0.23
C PHE A 80 5.30 0.76 0.26
N PRO A 81 6.52 1.28 0.45
CA PRO A 81 6.80 2.71 0.22
C PRO A 81 6.56 3.11 -1.25
N MET A 82 6.71 2.16 -2.19
CA MET A 82 6.43 2.34 -3.62
C MET A 82 4.94 2.17 -3.95
N LEU A 83 4.25 1.21 -3.32
CA LEU A 83 2.80 1.07 -3.46
C LEU A 83 2.12 2.20 -2.68
N ALA A 84 1.42 3.11 -3.38
CA ALA A 84 0.72 4.26 -2.80
C ALA A 84 -0.44 3.89 -1.84
N LEU A 85 -0.16 3.18 -0.76
CA LEU A 85 -1.12 2.68 0.22
C LEU A 85 -1.81 3.84 0.94
N ASP A 86 -1.08 4.94 1.15
CA ASP A 86 -1.62 6.20 1.67
C ASP A 86 -2.68 6.79 0.73
N GLU A 87 -2.46 6.68 -0.59
CA GLU A 87 -3.40 7.16 -1.60
C GLU A 87 -4.64 6.25 -1.67
N LEU A 88 -4.44 4.93 -1.58
CA LEU A 88 -5.54 3.96 -1.48
C LEU A 88 -6.38 4.20 -0.21
N CYS A 89 -5.74 4.46 0.92
CA CYS A 89 -6.43 4.75 2.18
C CYS A 89 -7.26 6.05 2.08
N LYS A 90 -6.68 7.11 1.49
CA LYS A 90 -7.40 8.38 1.22
C LYS A 90 -8.56 8.18 0.24
N LEU A 91 -8.36 7.39 -0.81
CA LEU A 91 -9.39 7.07 -1.79
C LEU A 91 -10.57 6.36 -1.12
N VAL A 92 -10.30 5.36 -0.27
CA VAL A 92 -11.34 4.63 0.45
C VAL A 92 -12.07 5.53 1.44
N GLN A 93 -11.34 6.35 2.19
CA GLN A 93 -11.93 7.30 3.12
C GLN A 93 -12.87 8.28 2.38
N SER A 94 -12.46 8.77 1.22
CA SER A 94 -13.28 9.65 0.38
C SER A 94 -14.55 8.95 -0.13
N ASN A 95 -14.44 7.71 -0.60
CA ASN A 95 -15.58 6.91 -1.08
C ASN A 95 -16.61 6.64 0.03
N ILE A 96 -16.16 6.32 1.24
CA ILE A 96 -17.04 6.10 2.40
C ILE A 96 -17.74 7.40 2.77
N GLN A 97 -17.00 8.52 2.82
CA GLN A 97 -17.57 9.83 3.14
C GLN A 97 -18.63 10.27 2.13
N GLU A 98 -18.40 10.01 0.84
CA GLU A 98 -19.36 10.30 -0.22
C GLU A 98 -20.61 9.42 -0.12
N ALA A 99 -20.45 8.12 0.09
CA ALA A 99 -21.58 7.19 0.27
C ALA A 99 -22.48 7.59 1.45
N VAL A 100 -21.87 7.97 2.59
CA VAL A 100 -22.61 8.45 3.78
C VAL A 100 -23.31 9.78 3.51
N SER A 101 -22.69 10.70 2.77
CA SER A 101 -23.29 11.97 2.37
C SER A 101 -24.53 11.77 1.47
N ASN A 102 -24.43 10.84 0.53
CA ASN A 102 -25.53 10.50 -0.38
C ASN A 102 -26.72 9.90 0.38
N GLU A 103 -26.47 9.02 1.37
CA GLU A 103 -27.55 8.44 2.17
C GLU A 103 -28.30 9.51 3.00
N LYS A 104 -27.57 10.46 3.59
CA LYS A 104 -28.17 11.60 4.31
C LYS A 104 -29.05 12.45 3.40
N THR A 105 -28.59 12.71 2.17
CA THR A 105 -29.32 13.50 1.18
C THR A 105 -30.59 12.79 0.72
N ILE A 106 -30.52 11.49 0.43
CA ILE A 106 -31.68 10.67 0.06
C ILE A 106 -32.71 10.66 1.21
N ARG A 107 -32.25 10.48 2.45
CA ARG A 107 -33.11 10.49 3.65
C ARG A 107 -33.82 11.85 3.83
N ALA A 108 -33.11 12.95 3.62
CA ALA A 108 -33.69 14.30 3.68
C ALA A 108 -34.74 14.54 2.57
N GLN A 109 -34.48 14.06 1.36
CA GLN A 109 -35.42 14.15 0.24
C GLN A 109 -36.68 13.33 0.48
N VAL A 110 -36.57 12.13 1.04
CA VAL A 110 -37.72 11.28 1.40
C VAL A 110 -38.59 11.95 2.47
N MET A 111 -37.98 12.54 3.51
CA MET A 111 -38.73 13.27 4.53
C MET A 111 -39.40 14.53 3.97
N ALA A 112 -38.73 15.28 3.10
CA ALA A 112 -39.31 16.45 2.44
C ALA A 112 -40.46 16.09 1.47
N LYS A 113 -40.35 14.95 0.76
CA LYS A 113 -41.40 14.43 -0.13
C LYS A 113 -42.58 13.85 0.66
N GLY A 114 -42.33 13.24 1.82
CA GLY A 114 -43.36 12.80 2.76
C GLY A 114 -44.18 13.97 3.32
N LYS A 115 -43.52 15.08 3.69
CA LYS A 115 -44.19 16.30 4.16
C LYS A 115 -45.09 16.92 3.07
N ARG A 116 -44.58 17.07 1.84
CA ARG A 116 -45.39 17.56 0.70
C ARG A 116 -46.60 16.69 0.36
N ARG A 117 -46.50 15.37 0.52
CA ARG A 117 -47.62 14.46 0.28
C ARG A 117 -48.69 14.52 1.37
N SER A 118 -48.30 14.83 2.61
CA SER A 118 -49.23 15.01 3.73
C SER A 118 -50.00 16.33 3.64
N ASP A 119 -49.38 17.41 3.16
CA ASP A 119 -50.09 18.69 2.92
C ASP A 119 -51.13 18.61 1.80
N VAL A 120 -50.92 17.74 0.80
CA VAL A 120 -51.88 17.50 -0.30
C VAL A 120 -53.06 16.62 0.12
N HIS A 121 -52.94 15.87 1.23
CA HIS A 121 -54.01 14.98 1.75
C HIS A 121 -54.66 15.52 3.04
N ALA A 122 -54.35 16.74 3.47
CA ALA A 122 -55.15 17.41 4.49
C ALA A 122 -56.53 17.72 3.86
N PRO A 123 -57.63 17.10 4.33
CA PRO A 123 -58.95 17.48 3.86
C PRO A 123 -59.19 18.92 4.32
N ASN A 124 -59.47 19.78 3.36
CA ASN A 124 -60.09 21.08 3.53
C ASN A 124 -61.40 20.92 4.31
N GLY A 125 -61.29 20.89 5.64
CA GLY A 125 -62.37 20.75 6.59
C GLY A 125 -62.56 22.01 7.42
N TRP A 126 -63.46 22.86 6.92
CA TRP A 126 -64.36 23.76 7.65
C TRP A 126 -63.79 24.95 8.44
N TYR A 127 -64.20 26.14 7.97
CA TYR A 127 -64.40 27.33 8.81
C TYR A 127 -65.89 27.41 9.16
N SER A 128 -66.21 27.33 10.46
CA SER A 128 -67.40 27.89 11.11
C SER A 128 -67.00 29.25 11.72
N PRO A 129 -67.92 30.18 12.05
CA PRO A 129 -69.13 29.97 12.86
C PRO A 129 -70.46 30.19 12.14
#